data_AF-A0A7V9JNI6-F1
#
_entry.id   AF-A0A7V9JNI6-F1
#
_cell.length_a   1.000
_cell.length_b   1.000
_cell.length_c   1.000
_cell.angle_alpha   90.00
_cell.angle_beta   90.00
_cell.angle_gamma   90.00
#
_symmetry.space_group_name_H-M   'P 1'
#
loop_
_entity.id
_entity.type
_entity.pdbx_description
1 polymer ?
#
loop_
_entity_poly.entity_id
_entity_poly.type
_entity_poly.pdbx_seq_one_letter_code
_entity_poly.pdbx_strand_id
1 'polypeptide(L)'
;DERTAVPARRLAGLLTATARAARRGDSAEEVLWQMWQASGLAQRWAVIAARGGTAGAQADRDLDAVVALFDAAARYADRLPGADGGPAGVLGFCDYLTDQQIPGDSLAARSPQGESVTVATVHAAAGREWSLVAVPGVQEGSWPDLRLRGSLLGVEHLVDTTAGIESTTVSRTAPLLAEERRLLLVAASRARHRLLVTAVRGEDEQPSRFLDELEGTDASTHERPVQPRQRGLILAELVAELRRVCCDPAEDSVRRGSAAAGLAQLAHAGVPGSHPDAWYGLGAPSSDASLRVPGEPVRVSPSLVELVSNCPLRWLLTRHGGEDVRALPAVTGSLVHRLVQAAAAGASDQQLELALAQAWAGVDAGAPWYSRAEQQRVRQMVALFRSWWSASRGELTEVGCEQAFEVQLPPTDTADDPVVQLHGRVDRLERDRHGRPVIVDVKTSKVPVSKEAAQGHSQLAVYQLAAAYGGFAEHGLPTEPGGACIVAVSARNPASVQRDQLPLDPAALGRWHDVVREAARRTAGPEFVAIDSGDCARCPSKIACPLHDSGRQVTQ
;
A
#
# COMPACT_ATOMS: atom_id res chain seq x y z
N ASP A 1 -2.25 4.22 -22.61
CA ASP A 1 -2.55 2.81 -22.30
C ASP A 1 -4.05 2.58 -22.52
N GLU A 2 -4.40 1.71 -23.45
CA GLU A 2 -5.78 1.46 -23.86
C GLU A 2 -6.57 0.71 -22.77
N ARG A 3 -5.87 -0.04 -21.90
CA ARG A 3 -6.46 -0.77 -20.77
C ARG A 3 -7.04 0.14 -19.69
N THR A 4 -6.44 1.32 -19.46
CA THR A 4 -6.95 2.32 -18.52
C THR A 4 -7.95 3.29 -19.19
N ALA A 5 -7.80 3.54 -20.49
CA ALA A 5 -8.68 4.43 -21.23
C ALA A 5 -10.12 3.88 -21.37
N VAL A 6 -10.30 2.57 -21.53
CA VAL A 6 -11.64 1.97 -21.73
C VAL A 6 -12.55 2.13 -20.50
N PRO A 7 -12.13 1.78 -19.27
CA PRO A 7 -12.93 2.04 -18.07
C PRO A 7 -13.26 3.53 -17.87
N ALA A 8 -12.28 4.42 -18.09
CA ALA A 8 -12.47 5.85 -17.95
C ALA A 8 -13.51 6.40 -18.94
N ARG A 9 -13.48 5.96 -20.20
CA ARG A 9 -14.48 6.34 -21.22
C ARG A 9 -15.88 5.84 -20.86
N ARG A 10 -16.01 4.62 -20.31
CA ARG A 10 -17.30 4.09 -19.84
C ARG A 10 -17.87 4.94 -18.71
N LEU A 11 -17.04 5.27 -17.72
CA LEU A 11 -17.45 6.14 -16.61
C LEU A 11 -17.85 7.52 -17.09
N ALA A 12 -17.06 8.14 -17.98
CA ALA A 12 -17.39 9.43 -18.58
C ALA A 12 -18.73 9.37 -19.35
N GLY A 13 -18.99 8.28 -20.06
CA GLY A 13 -20.26 8.03 -20.75
C GLY A 13 -21.45 7.97 -19.77
N LEU A 14 -21.31 7.23 -18.67
CA LEU A 14 -22.33 7.16 -17.61
C LEU A 14 -22.61 8.53 -17.00
N LEU A 15 -21.56 9.24 -16.56
CA LEU A 15 -21.69 10.58 -15.98
C LEU A 15 -22.38 11.55 -16.95
N THR A 16 -22.05 11.47 -18.24
CA THR A 16 -22.67 12.30 -19.26
C THR A 16 -24.15 11.97 -19.45
N ALA A 17 -24.52 10.68 -19.45
CA ALA A 17 -25.90 10.23 -19.57
C ALA A 17 -26.74 10.66 -18.35
N THR A 18 -26.23 10.44 -17.13
CA THR A 18 -26.86 10.86 -15.88
C THR A 18 -27.05 12.38 -15.82
N ALA A 19 -26.01 13.16 -16.15
CA ALA A 19 -26.11 14.62 -16.17
C ALA A 19 -27.08 15.13 -17.23
N ARG A 20 -27.21 14.44 -18.37
CA ARG A 20 -28.20 14.79 -19.40
C ARG A 20 -29.61 14.51 -18.92
N ALA A 21 -29.87 13.37 -18.28
CA ALA A 21 -31.17 13.02 -17.71
C ALA A 21 -31.59 14.03 -16.65
N ALA A 22 -30.71 14.32 -15.69
CA ALA A 22 -30.98 15.33 -14.66
C ALA A 22 -31.28 16.71 -15.27
N ARG A 23 -30.56 17.14 -16.32
CA ARG A 23 -30.83 18.44 -16.98
C ARG A 23 -32.15 18.50 -17.75
N ARG A 24 -32.73 17.37 -18.15
CA ARG A 24 -34.05 17.34 -18.82
C ARG A 24 -35.22 17.57 -17.86
N GLY A 25 -34.96 17.49 -16.55
CA GLY A 25 -36.02 17.57 -15.54
C GLY A 25 -36.51 16.19 -15.07
N ASP A 26 -35.91 15.10 -15.55
CA ASP A 26 -36.22 13.73 -15.12
C ASP A 26 -36.09 13.60 -13.59
N SER A 27 -36.92 12.74 -12.98
CA SER A 27 -36.90 12.48 -11.54
C SER A 27 -35.65 11.70 -11.11
N ALA A 28 -35.36 11.67 -9.80
CA ALA A 28 -34.25 10.86 -9.27
C ALA A 28 -34.36 9.38 -9.68
N GLU A 29 -35.56 8.81 -9.68
CA GLU A 29 -35.81 7.43 -10.11
C GLU A 29 -35.50 7.22 -11.60
N GLU A 30 -35.96 8.13 -12.47
CA GLU A 30 -35.72 8.06 -13.91
C GLU A 30 -34.23 8.23 -14.24
N VAL A 31 -33.55 9.15 -13.56
CA VAL A 31 -32.11 9.37 -13.70
C VAL A 31 -31.32 8.12 -13.27
N LEU A 32 -31.69 7.51 -12.14
CA LEU A 32 -31.12 6.24 -11.68
C LEU A 32 -31.37 5.10 -12.68
N TRP A 33 -32.57 5.03 -13.25
CA TRP A 33 -32.92 4.03 -14.25
C TRP A 33 -32.05 4.16 -15.50
N GLN A 34 -31.85 5.36 -16.01
CA GLN A 34 -30.98 5.62 -17.17
C GLN A 34 -29.52 5.26 -16.87
N MET A 35 -29.03 5.59 -15.68
CA MET A 35 -27.70 5.21 -15.23
C MET A 35 -27.54 3.69 -15.13
N TRP A 36 -28.53 3.01 -14.56
CA TRP A 36 -28.55 1.56 -14.40
C TRP A 36 -28.55 0.83 -15.75
N GLN A 37 -29.42 1.25 -16.68
CA GLN A 37 -29.46 0.70 -18.03
C GLN A 37 -28.15 0.91 -18.80
N ALA A 38 -27.60 2.14 -18.77
CA ALA A 38 -26.35 2.46 -19.46
C ALA A 38 -25.13 1.70 -18.89
N SER A 39 -25.19 1.27 -17.61
CA SER A 39 -24.12 0.50 -16.97
C SER A 39 -23.98 -0.93 -17.53
N GLY A 40 -25.08 -1.50 -18.05
CA GLY A 40 -25.14 -2.91 -18.45
C GLY A 40 -24.81 -3.90 -17.33
N LEU A 41 -24.95 -3.50 -16.06
CA LEU A 41 -24.65 -4.36 -14.91
C LEU A 41 -25.77 -5.36 -14.63
N ALA A 42 -27.04 -4.99 -14.86
CA ALA A 42 -28.19 -5.83 -14.59
C ALA A 42 -28.06 -7.26 -15.15
N GLN A 43 -27.83 -7.39 -16.46
CA GLN A 43 -27.71 -8.69 -17.11
C GLN A 43 -26.47 -9.46 -16.64
N ARG A 44 -25.36 -8.77 -16.40
CA ARG A 44 -24.12 -9.39 -15.94
C ARG A 44 -24.26 -9.96 -14.53
N TRP A 45 -24.80 -9.17 -13.61
CA TRP A 45 -25.00 -9.59 -12.23
C TRP A 45 -26.07 -10.67 -12.11
N ALA A 46 -27.17 -10.61 -12.86
CA ALA A 46 -28.18 -11.68 -12.88
C ALA A 46 -27.59 -13.03 -13.33
N VAL A 47 -26.74 -13.04 -14.37
CA VAL A 47 -26.06 -14.26 -14.83
C VAL A 47 -25.06 -14.77 -13.79
N ILE A 48 -24.36 -13.87 -13.08
CA ILE A 48 -23.40 -14.26 -12.02
C ILE A 48 -24.15 -14.82 -10.81
N ALA A 49 -25.23 -14.17 -10.37
CA ALA A 49 -26.06 -14.61 -9.26
C ALA A 49 -26.64 -16.01 -9.52
N ALA A 50 -27.18 -16.25 -10.71
CA ALA A 50 -27.74 -17.54 -11.11
C ALA A 50 -26.72 -18.70 -11.12
N ARG A 51 -25.42 -18.42 -11.25
CA ARG A 51 -24.36 -19.45 -11.21
C ARG A 51 -24.01 -19.89 -9.79
N GLY A 52 -24.42 -19.15 -8.76
CA GLY A 52 -24.12 -19.44 -7.36
C GLY A 52 -22.65 -19.21 -6.98
N GLY A 53 -22.26 -19.74 -5.81
CA GLY A 53 -20.92 -19.53 -5.22
C GLY A 53 -20.76 -18.17 -4.54
N THR A 54 -19.54 -17.85 -4.11
CA THR A 54 -19.25 -16.59 -3.37
C THR A 54 -19.50 -15.36 -4.23
N ALA A 55 -19.08 -15.40 -5.51
CA ALA A 55 -19.33 -14.34 -6.48
C ALA A 55 -20.82 -14.19 -6.81
N GLY A 56 -21.55 -15.31 -6.93
CA GLY A 56 -23.00 -15.30 -7.13
C GLY A 56 -23.74 -14.68 -5.95
N ALA A 57 -23.41 -15.09 -4.72
CA ALA A 57 -24.00 -14.53 -3.50
C ALA A 57 -23.70 -13.03 -3.33
N GLN A 58 -22.53 -12.55 -3.77
CA GLN A 58 -22.24 -11.12 -3.77
C GLN A 58 -23.07 -10.39 -4.83
N ALA A 59 -23.14 -10.91 -6.06
CA ALA A 59 -23.94 -10.31 -7.12
C ALA A 59 -25.44 -10.25 -6.77
N ASP A 60 -25.96 -11.27 -6.07
CA ASP A 60 -27.32 -11.30 -5.55
C ASP A 60 -27.55 -10.19 -4.52
N ARG A 61 -26.66 -10.06 -3.53
CA ARG A 61 -26.69 -8.95 -2.56
C ARG A 61 -26.61 -7.56 -3.22
N ASP A 62 -25.76 -7.42 -4.23
CA ASP A 62 -25.59 -6.15 -4.94
C ASP A 62 -26.84 -5.80 -5.75
N LEU A 63 -27.52 -6.80 -6.34
CA LEU A 63 -28.82 -6.61 -7.01
C LEU A 63 -29.91 -6.19 -6.01
N ASP A 64 -29.99 -6.83 -4.85
CA ASP A 64 -30.94 -6.46 -3.80
C ASP A 64 -30.72 -5.02 -3.32
N ALA A 65 -29.46 -4.60 -3.15
CA ALA A 65 -29.12 -3.23 -2.77
C ALA A 65 -29.58 -2.21 -3.82
N VAL A 66 -29.45 -2.55 -5.12
CA VAL A 66 -29.96 -1.71 -6.22
C VAL A 66 -31.48 -1.62 -6.17
N VAL A 67 -32.19 -2.72 -5.94
CA VAL A 67 -33.66 -2.70 -5.80
C VAL A 67 -34.09 -1.83 -4.62
N ALA A 68 -33.42 -1.95 -3.47
CA ALA A 68 -33.68 -1.11 -2.31
C ALA A 68 -33.43 0.39 -2.59
N LEU A 69 -32.42 0.72 -3.41
CA LEU A 69 -32.15 2.10 -3.84
C LEU A 69 -33.28 2.64 -4.73
N PHE A 70 -33.80 1.85 -5.67
CA PHE A 70 -34.95 2.25 -6.50
C PHE A 70 -36.21 2.46 -5.66
N ASP A 71 -36.48 1.57 -4.70
CA ASP A 71 -37.61 1.73 -3.78
C ASP A 71 -37.47 3.00 -2.91
N ALA A 72 -36.26 3.32 -2.47
CA ALA A 72 -36.01 4.58 -1.76
C ALA A 72 -36.23 5.81 -2.65
N ALA A 73 -35.85 5.74 -3.94
CA ALA A 73 -36.08 6.82 -4.91
C ALA A 73 -37.57 7.02 -5.20
N ALA A 74 -38.33 5.94 -5.40
CA ALA A 74 -39.78 5.99 -5.58
C ALA A 74 -40.47 6.61 -4.35
N ARG A 75 -40.12 6.15 -3.14
CA ARG A 75 -40.64 6.72 -1.88
C ARG A 75 -40.28 8.20 -1.69
N TYR A 76 -39.12 8.63 -2.19
CA TYR A 76 -38.72 10.03 -2.15
C TYR A 76 -39.58 10.88 -3.09
N ALA A 77 -39.78 10.42 -4.33
CA ALA A 77 -40.64 11.09 -5.31
C ALA A 77 -42.10 11.20 -4.82
N ASP A 78 -42.64 10.12 -4.24
CA ASP A 78 -44.00 10.10 -3.67
C ASP A 78 -44.19 11.10 -2.53
N ARG A 79 -43.14 11.32 -1.71
CA ARG A 79 -43.19 12.23 -0.56
C ARG A 79 -43.04 13.70 -0.92
N LEU A 80 -42.36 14.00 -2.03
CA LEU A 80 -42.05 15.36 -2.46
C LEU A 80 -42.44 15.60 -3.94
N PRO A 81 -43.74 15.54 -4.29
CA PRO A 81 -44.17 15.68 -5.67
C PRO A 81 -43.79 17.05 -6.25
N GLY A 82 -43.05 17.06 -7.36
CA GLY A 82 -42.68 18.29 -8.08
C GLY A 82 -41.38 18.95 -7.60
N ALA A 83 -40.73 18.42 -6.57
CA ALA A 83 -39.38 18.82 -6.14
C ALA A 83 -38.33 17.73 -6.41
N ASP A 84 -38.74 16.59 -6.95
CA ASP A 84 -37.94 15.40 -7.25
C ASP A 84 -37.28 15.43 -8.64
N GLY A 85 -37.74 16.32 -9.52
CA GLY A 85 -37.25 16.50 -10.88
C GLY A 85 -36.04 17.45 -10.99
N GLY A 86 -35.19 17.20 -11.98
CA GLY A 86 -34.09 18.09 -12.33
C GLY A 86 -32.85 17.95 -11.43
N PRO A 87 -31.81 18.78 -11.65
CA PRO A 87 -30.55 18.65 -10.91
C PRO A 87 -30.69 18.85 -9.40
N ALA A 88 -31.59 19.75 -8.98
CA ALA A 88 -31.85 20.02 -7.57
C ALA A 88 -32.57 18.86 -6.87
N GLY A 89 -33.56 18.24 -7.53
CA GLY A 89 -34.26 17.07 -6.98
C GLY A 89 -33.36 15.84 -6.86
N VAL A 90 -32.50 15.59 -7.86
CA VAL A 90 -31.51 14.52 -7.80
C VAL A 90 -30.50 14.74 -6.66
N LEU A 91 -30.00 15.96 -6.48
CA LEU A 91 -29.11 16.29 -5.36
C LEU A 91 -29.83 16.16 -4.01
N GLY A 92 -31.07 16.63 -3.92
CA GLY A 92 -31.90 16.48 -2.72
C GLY A 92 -32.16 15.03 -2.34
N PHE A 93 -32.29 14.13 -3.33
CA PHE A 93 -32.36 12.69 -3.07
C PHE A 93 -31.05 12.12 -2.51
N CYS A 94 -29.90 12.55 -3.04
CA CYS A 94 -28.59 12.16 -2.51
C CYS A 94 -28.41 12.64 -1.06
N ASP A 95 -28.81 13.87 -0.74
CA ASP A 95 -28.77 14.41 0.61
C ASP A 95 -29.73 13.63 1.53
N TYR A 96 -30.94 13.36 1.06
CA TYR A 96 -31.93 12.53 1.78
C TYR A 96 -31.40 11.15 2.16
N LEU A 97 -30.68 10.48 1.26
CA LEU A 97 -30.06 9.18 1.56
C LEU A 97 -28.88 9.32 2.53
N THR A 98 -28.06 10.36 2.36
CA THR A 98 -26.85 10.58 3.18
C THR A 98 -27.22 10.94 4.62
N ASP A 99 -28.35 11.62 4.83
CA ASP A 99 -28.85 12.02 6.15
C ASP A 99 -29.54 10.87 6.91
N GLN A 100 -29.75 9.70 6.30
CA GLN A 100 -30.35 8.55 6.99
C GLN A 100 -29.38 7.97 8.02
N GLN A 101 -29.68 8.20 9.30
CA GLN A 101 -28.95 7.58 10.42
C GLN A 101 -29.49 6.20 10.78
N ILE A 102 -30.70 5.87 10.34
CA ILE A 102 -31.36 4.58 10.56
C ILE A 102 -31.68 4.02 9.17
N PRO A 103 -31.15 2.85 8.80
CA PRO A 103 -31.55 2.18 7.58
C PRO A 103 -33.07 1.99 7.57
N GLY A 104 -33.75 2.41 6.50
CA GLY A 104 -35.16 2.11 6.32
C GLY A 104 -35.42 0.60 6.28
N ASP A 105 -36.64 0.18 6.65
CA ASP A 105 -37.05 -1.21 6.57
C ASP A 105 -36.77 -1.78 5.17
N SER A 106 -35.97 -2.85 5.10
CA SER A 106 -35.80 -3.58 3.84
C SER A 106 -36.98 -4.51 3.65
N LEU A 107 -37.72 -4.34 2.54
CA LEU A 107 -38.90 -5.16 2.19
C LEU A 107 -38.61 -6.68 2.14
N ALA A 108 -37.35 -7.09 1.97
CA ALA A 108 -36.98 -8.49 1.99
C ALA A 108 -36.65 -8.96 3.42
N ALA A 109 -37.58 -9.69 4.03
CA ALA A 109 -37.19 -10.71 5.00
C ALA A 109 -36.24 -11.64 4.25
N ARG A 110 -34.93 -11.53 4.53
CA ARG A 110 -33.87 -12.34 3.94
C ARG A 110 -34.15 -13.81 4.28
N SER A 111 -34.93 -14.47 3.46
CA SER A 111 -35.11 -15.91 3.55
C SER A 111 -33.96 -16.51 2.75
N PRO A 112 -32.94 -17.10 3.39
CA PRO A 112 -31.98 -17.91 2.65
C PRO A 112 -32.78 -18.96 1.87
N GLN A 113 -32.60 -19.00 0.54
CA GLN A 113 -33.17 -20.07 -0.27
C GLN A 113 -32.43 -21.38 0.08
N GLY A 114 -33.05 -22.25 0.86
CA GLY A 114 -32.58 -23.62 1.13
C GLY A 114 -32.33 -23.98 2.60
N GLU A 115 -31.65 -25.11 2.82
CA GLU A 115 -31.26 -25.60 4.14
C GLU A 115 -30.14 -24.73 4.73
N SER A 116 -30.43 -24.01 5.80
CA SER A 116 -29.49 -23.07 6.42
C SER A 116 -29.50 -23.17 7.94
N VAL A 117 -28.40 -22.76 8.57
CA VAL A 117 -28.35 -22.56 10.02
C VAL A 117 -29.03 -21.24 10.36
N THR A 118 -30.10 -21.30 11.15
CA THR A 118 -30.78 -20.08 11.63
C THR A 118 -29.97 -19.46 12.78
N VAL A 119 -29.51 -18.22 12.58
CA VAL A 119 -28.94 -17.39 13.66
C VAL A 119 -30.01 -16.41 14.10
N ALA A 120 -30.44 -16.51 15.35
CA ALA A 120 -31.52 -15.69 15.89
C ALA A 120 -31.23 -15.28 17.33
N THR A 121 -31.80 -14.17 17.76
CA THR A 121 -31.87 -13.82 19.18
C THR A 121 -32.83 -14.77 19.90
N VAL A 122 -32.68 -14.89 21.23
CA VAL A 122 -33.58 -15.70 22.06
C VAL A 122 -35.04 -15.30 21.86
N HIS A 123 -35.32 -14.00 21.77
CA HIS A 123 -36.64 -13.46 21.55
C HIS A 123 -37.23 -13.90 20.20
N ALA A 124 -36.44 -13.83 19.12
CA ALA A 124 -36.85 -14.28 17.80
C ALA A 124 -36.97 -15.82 17.67
N ALA A 125 -36.41 -16.56 18.64
CA ALA A 125 -36.52 -18.00 18.73
C ALA A 125 -37.80 -18.47 19.45
N ALA A 126 -38.52 -17.56 20.11
CA ALA A 126 -39.79 -17.87 20.77
C ALA A 126 -40.80 -18.46 19.78
N GLY A 127 -41.48 -19.54 20.18
CA GLY A 127 -42.46 -20.25 19.34
C GLY A 127 -41.86 -21.10 18.22
N ARG A 128 -40.53 -21.19 18.11
CA ARG A 128 -39.82 -22.03 17.14
C ARG A 128 -39.11 -23.19 17.85
N GLU A 129 -38.62 -24.15 17.09
CA GLU A 129 -37.85 -25.29 17.60
C GLU A 129 -36.94 -25.88 16.52
N TRP A 130 -35.83 -26.50 16.94
CA TRP A 130 -34.81 -27.08 16.06
C TRP A 130 -34.32 -28.41 16.62
N SER A 131 -33.84 -29.30 15.74
CA SER A 131 -33.22 -30.58 16.15
C SER A 131 -31.98 -30.37 17.04
N LEU A 132 -31.19 -29.35 16.70
CA LEU A 132 -30.00 -28.93 17.44
C LEU A 132 -30.05 -27.42 17.68
N VAL A 133 -29.75 -27.00 18.91
CA VAL A 133 -29.58 -25.58 19.26
C VAL A 133 -28.20 -25.39 19.85
N ALA A 134 -27.48 -24.39 19.35
CA ALA A 134 -26.25 -23.91 19.94
C ALA A 134 -26.51 -22.55 20.60
N VAL A 135 -26.16 -22.41 21.87
CA VAL A 135 -26.19 -21.15 22.63
C VAL A 135 -24.74 -20.77 22.91
N PRO A 136 -24.08 -20.06 21.99
CA PRO A 136 -22.69 -19.64 22.17
C PRO A 136 -22.59 -18.39 23.05
N GLY A 137 -21.44 -18.21 23.69
CA GLY A 137 -21.12 -16.97 24.40
C GLY A 137 -21.89 -16.78 25.69
N VAL A 138 -22.18 -17.85 26.43
CA VAL A 138 -22.79 -17.78 27.77
C VAL A 138 -21.71 -17.40 28.79
N GLN A 139 -21.33 -16.13 28.76
CA GLN A 139 -20.23 -15.55 29.55
C GLN A 139 -20.75 -14.77 30.75
N GLU A 140 -20.01 -14.80 31.85
CA GLU A 140 -20.31 -13.98 33.02
C GLU A 140 -20.25 -12.48 32.63
N GLY A 141 -21.22 -11.70 33.11
CA GLY A 141 -21.36 -10.27 32.77
C GLY A 141 -21.94 -9.95 31.38
N SER A 142 -21.95 -10.91 30.45
CA SER A 142 -22.69 -10.78 29.17
C SER A 142 -24.06 -11.47 29.24
N TRP A 143 -24.12 -12.66 29.82
CA TRP A 143 -25.35 -13.40 30.08
C TRP A 143 -25.20 -14.19 31.37
N PRO A 144 -25.76 -13.71 32.50
CA PRO A 144 -26.78 -12.66 32.62
C PRO A 144 -26.29 -11.23 32.40
N ASP A 145 -27.03 -10.44 31.61
CA ASP A 145 -26.88 -8.98 31.54
C ASP A 145 -27.63 -8.32 32.70
N LEU A 146 -26.93 -8.05 33.80
CA LEU A 146 -27.50 -7.46 35.01
C LEU A 146 -27.41 -5.93 35.05
N ARG A 147 -27.05 -5.29 33.93
CA ARG A 147 -27.00 -3.83 33.86
C ARG A 147 -28.41 -3.27 34.01
N LEU A 148 -28.56 -2.30 34.92
CA LEU A 148 -29.82 -1.58 35.09
C LEU A 148 -30.09 -0.76 33.83
N ARG A 149 -31.02 -1.22 33.00
CA ARG A 149 -31.54 -0.46 31.84
C ARG A 149 -32.50 0.62 32.35
N GLY A 150 -31.94 1.68 32.92
CA GLY A 150 -32.73 2.83 33.33
C GLY A 150 -33.22 3.60 32.11
N SER A 151 -34.49 4.00 32.09
CA SER A 151 -34.95 4.99 31.14
C SER A 151 -34.51 6.38 31.60
N LEU A 152 -34.19 7.29 30.67
CA LEU A 152 -33.89 8.70 31.00
C LEU A 152 -34.98 9.36 31.85
N LEU A 153 -36.21 8.87 31.73
CA LEU A 153 -37.40 9.35 32.42
C LEU A 153 -37.69 8.60 33.73
N GLY A 154 -36.89 7.59 34.09
CA GLY A 154 -37.06 6.82 35.34
C GLY A 154 -38.40 6.09 35.45
N VAL A 155 -38.98 5.66 34.31
CA VAL A 155 -40.29 5.00 34.21
C VAL A 155 -40.39 3.80 35.16
N GLU A 156 -39.34 3.02 35.27
CA GLU A 156 -39.27 1.88 36.17
C GLU A 156 -39.45 2.26 37.65
N HIS A 157 -38.89 3.39 38.08
CA HIS A 157 -39.04 3.89 39.44
C HIS A 157 -40.46 4.43 39.69
N LEU A 158 -41.09 5.01 38.66
CA LEU A 158 -42.48 5.44 38.71
C LEU A 158 -43.44 4.25 38.86
N VAL A 159 -43.19 3.15 38.12
CA VAL A 159 -43.97 1.91 38.23
C VAL A 159 -43.86 1.31 39.64
N ASP A 160 -42.64 1.20 40.18
CA ASP A 160 -42.43 0.67 41.54
C ASP A 160 -43.13 1.55 42.60
N THR A 161 -42.99 2.88 42.48
CA THR A 161 -43.62 3.84 43.40
C THR A 161 -45.15 3.79 43.33
N THR A 162 -45.73 3.68 42.13
CA THR A 162 -47.19 3.58 41.95
C THR A 162 -47.75 2.24 42.40
N ALA A 163 -46.96 1.17 42.37
CA ALA A 163 -47.29 -0.13 42.93
C ALA A 163 -47.10 -0.21 44.48
N GLY A 164 -46.62 0.88 45.12
CA GLY A 164 -46.36 0.92 46.57
C GLY A 164 -45.13 0.13 47.01
N ILE A 165 -44.18 -0.14 46.10
CA ILE A 165 -42.96 -0.89 46.36
C ILE A 165 -41.86 0.10 46.78
N GLU A 166 -41.37 -0.01 48.02
CA GLU A 166 -40.26 0.80 48.50
C GLU A 166 -38.92 0.28 47.95
N SER A 167 -38.23 1.10 47.15
CA SER A 167 -37.01 0.72 46.42
C SER A 167 -35.78 0.46 47.30
N THR A 168 -35.82 0.81 48.59
CA THR A 168 -34.72 0.66 49.55
C THR A 168 -34.63 -0.74 50.16
N THR A 169 -35.67 -1.57 50.05
CA THR A 169 -35.74 -2.90 50.68
C THR A 169 -35.68 -4.07 49.69
N VAL A 170 -35.80 -3.81 48.39
CA VAL A 170 -35.90 -4.85 47.35
C VAL A 170 -34.70 -4.79 46.39
N SER A 171 -34.13 -5.96 46.09
CA SER A 171 -33.05 -6.06 45.10
C SER A 171 -33.56 -5.79 43.69
N ARG A 172 -32.97 -4.81 42.99
CA ARG A 172 -33.27 -4.49 41.59
C ARG A 172 -32.62 -5.45 40.59
N THR A 173 -31.57 -6.16 41.00
CA THR A 173 -30.84 -7.12 40.16
C THR A 173 -31.44 -8.52 40.20
N ALA A 174 -32.11 -8.90 41.29
CA ALA A 174 -32.73 -10.22 41.42
C ALA A 174 -33.83 -10.49 40.36
N PRO A 175 -34.75 -9.55 40.05
CA PRO A 175 -35.71 -9.72 38.95
C PRO A 175 -35.05 -9.82 37.58
N LEU A 176 -33.98 -9.04 37.32
CA LEU A 176 -33.21 -9.10 36.07
C LEU A 176 -32.54 -10.46 35.91
N LEU A 177 -31.88 -10.96 36.96
CA LEU A 177 -31.29 -12.30 36.95
C LEU A 177 -32.33 -13.38 36.68
N ALA A 178 -33.53 -13.27 37.28
CA ALA A 178 -34.62 -14.20 37.04
C ALA A 178 -35.14 -14.13 35.59
N GLU A 179 -35.19 -12.94 34.99
CA GLU A 179 -35.55 -12.75 33.57
C GLU A 179 -34.49 -13.33 32.63
N GLU A 180 -33.22 -13.01 32.85
CA GLU A 180 -32.10 -13.55 32.08
C GLU A 180 -32.03 -15.08 32.16
N ARG A 181 -32.36 -15.66 33.34
CA ARG A 181 -32.49 -17.11 33.52
C ARG A 181 -33.67 -17.68 32.72
N ARG A 182 -34.83 -17.00 32.69
CA ARG A 182 -35.97 -17.40 31.84
C ARG A 182 -35.59 -17.36 30.37
N LEU A 183 -34.86 -16.34 29.91
CA LEU A 183 -34.38 -16.26 28.53
C LEU A 183 -33.47 -17.44 28.19
N LEU A 184 -32.55 -17.82 29.09
CA LEU A 184 -31.71 -19.00 28.84
C LEU A 184 -32.54 -20.28 28.74
N LEU A 185 -33.54 -20.44 29.61
CA LEU A 185 -34.47 -21.57 29.55
C LEU A 185 -35.27 -21.58 28.24
N VAL A 186 -35.70 -20.41 27.75
CA VAL A 186 -36.34 -20.29 26.44
C VAL A 186 -35.39 -20.79 25.36
N ALA A 187 -34.15 -20.32 25.33
CA ALA A 187 -33.15 -20.76 24.34
C ALA A 187 -32.89 -22.27 24.41
N ALA A 188 -32.66 -22.80 25.61
CA ALA A 188 -32.39 -24.22 25.84
C ALA A 188 -33.56 -25.12 25.42
N SER A 189 -34.79 -24.71 25.75
CA SER A 189 -36.01 -25.46 25.41
C SER A 189 -36.37 -25.46 23.92
N ARG A 190 -35.64 -24.72 23.07
CA ARG A 190 -35.84 -24.77 21.62
C ARG A 190 -35.23 -26.03 20.99
N ALA A 191 -34.37 -26.75 21.72
CA ALA A 191 -33.71 -27.97 21.24
C ALA A 191 -34.62 -29.19 21.38
N ARG A 192 -34.87 -29.91 20.27
CA ARG A 192 -35.60 -31.18 20.29
C ARG A 192 -34.72 -32.36 20.67
N HIS A 193 -33.45 -32.38 20.24
CA HIS A 193 -32.56 -33.53 20.45
C HIS A 193 -31.22 -33.17 21.09
N ARG A 194 -30.59 -32.07 20.69
CA ARG A 194 -29.25 -31.69 21.19
C ARG A 194 -29.18 -30.21 21.52
N LEU A 195 -28.71 -29.91 22.72
CA LEU A 195 -28.34 -28.57 23.15
C LEU A 195 -26.81 -28.50 23.28
N LEU A 196 -26.21 -27.48 22.68
CA LEU A 196 -24.80 -27.14 22.85
C LEU A 196 -24.73 -25.76 23.49
N VAL A 197 -24.14 -25.65 24.67
CA VAL A 197 -23.91 -24.34 25.32
C VAL A 197 -22.41 -24.14 25.44
N THR A 198 -21.90 -22.99 24.99
CA THR A 198 -20.47 -22.71 25.01
C THR A 198 -20.15 -21.37 25.65
N ALA A 199 -18.99 -21.34 26.29
CA ALA A 199 -18.38 -20.16 26.88
C ALA A 199 -16.87 -20.24 26.67
N VAL A 200 -16.19 -19.12 26.88
CA VAL A 200 -14.75 -18.97 26.72
C VAL A 200 -14.16 -18.70 28.09
N ARG A 201 -12.94 -19.19 28.30
CA ARG A 201 -12.16 -18.91 29.50
C ARG A 201 -10.83 -18.35 29.04
N GLY A 202 -10.53 -17.14 29.49
CA GLY A 202 -9.30 -16.43 29.18
C GLY A 202 -8.86 -15.60 30.39
N GLU A 203 -7.93 -14.68 30.16
CA GLU A 203 -7.45 -13.76 31.20
C GLU A 203 -8.55 -12.80 31.67
N ASP A 204 -9.34 -12.28 30.72
CA ASP A 204 -10.43 -11.32 30.97
C ASP A 204 -11.85 -11.92 30.80
N GLU A 205 -11.96 -13.19 30.44
CA GLU A 205 -13.23 -13.85 30.14
C GLU A 205 -13.50 -15.02 31.08
N GLN A 206 -14.69 -15.02 31.70
CA GLN A 206 -15.13 -16.08 32.59
C GLN A 206 -16.44 -16.71 32.10
N PRO A 207 -16.57 -18.05 32.14
CA PRO A 207 -17.83 -18.72 31.86
C PRO A 207 -18.93 -18.28 32.82
N SER A 208 -20.16 -18.17 32.30
CA SER A 208 -21.32 -17.77 33.11
C SER A 208 -21.68 -18.80 34.18
N ARG A 209 -22.13 -18.31 35.33
CA ARG A 209 -22.77 -19.11 36.39
C ARG A 209 -23.91 -20.02 35.91
N PHE A 210 -24.57 -19.65 34.81
CA PHE A 210 -25.69 -20.42 34.27
C PHE A 210 -25.27 -21.78 33.70
N LEU A 211 -23.99 -21.98 33.37
CA LEU A 211 -23.51 -23.29 32.93
C LEU A 211 -23.55 -24.33 34.05
N ASP A 212 -23.23 -23.91 35.27
CA ASP A 212 -23.24 -24.79 36.44
C ASP A 212 -24.69 -25.13 36.82
N GLU A 213 -25.60 -24.15 36.71
CA GLU A 213 -27.04 -24.37 36.87
C GLU A 213 -27.59 -25.40 35.85
N LEU A 214 -27.14 -25.35 34.59
CA LEU A 214 -27.58 -26.28 33.54
C LEU A 214 -27.07 -27.71 33.74
N GLU A 215 -25.88 -27.88 34.32
CA GLU A 215 -25.32 -29.20 34.61
C GLU A 215 -25.87 -29.82 35.90
N GLY A 216 -26.59 -29.03 36.71
CA GLY A 216 -27.09 -29.46 38.01
C GLY A 216 -25.95 -29.75 39.01
N THR A 217 -24.78 -29.14 38.81
CA THR A 217 -23.62 -29.30 39.68
C THR A 217 -23.54 -28.11 40.62
N ASP A 218 -23.34 -28.34 41.92
CA ASP A 218 -22.98 -27.26 42.84
C ASP A 218 -21.59 -26.71 42.42
N ALA A 219 -21.48 -25.37 42.30
CA ALA A 219 -20.36 -24.63 41.72
C ALA A 219 -18.97 -24.84 42.39
N SER A 220 -18.82 -25.82 43.27
CA SER A 220 -17.68 -25.96 44.19
C SER A 220 -16.78 -27.17 43.96
N THR A 221 -17.09 -28.09 43.03
CA THR A 221 -16.42 -29.41 43.05
C THR A 221 -15.54 -29.75 41.84
N HIS A 222 -15.75 -29.18 40.65
CA HIS A 222 -14.90 -29.50 39.48
C HIS A 222 -14.65 -28.29 38.57
N GLU A 223 -13.39 -28.00 38.28
CA GLU A 223 -13.05 -27.07 37.18
C GLU A 223 -13.57 -27.64 35.87
N ARG A 224 -14.44 -26.89 35.18
CA ARG A 224 -14.95 -27.25 33.86
C ARG A 224 -13.75 -27.50 32.93
N PRO A 225 -13.67 -28.60 32.18
CA PRO A 225 -12.55 -28.84 31.27
C PRO A 225 -12.56 -27.82 30.12
N VAL A 226 -11.40 -27.25 29.80
CA VAL A 226 -11.22 -26.43 28.58
C VAL A 226 -11.00 -27.37 27.41
N GLN A 227 -11.89 -27.30 26.42
CA GLN A 227 -11.70 -28.05 25.18
C GLN A 227 -10.66 -27.33 24.31
N PRO A 228 -9.55 -27.98 23.94
CA PRO A 228 -8.58 -27.37 23.03
C PRO A 228 -9.23 -27.17 21.66
N ARG A 229 -8.83 -26.11 20.96
CA ARG A 229 -9.27 -25.87 19.59
C ARG A 229 -8.80 -27.03 18.72
N GLN A 230 -9.74 -27.82 18.21
CA GLN A 230 -9.47 -28.81 17.19
C GLN A 230 -9.43 -28.14 15.81
N ARG A 231 -8.76 -28.78 14.85
CA ARG A 231 -8.84 -28.39 13.45
C ARG A 231 -10.31 -28.41 13.00
N GLY A 232 -10.77 -27.34 12.39
CA GLY A 232 -12.08 -27.29 11.77
C GLY A 232 -12.18 -28.24 10.58
N LEU A 233 -13.40 -28.62 10.19
CA LEU A 233 -13.66 -29.44 9.00
C LEU A 233 -13.56 -28.62 7.70
N ILE A 234 -12.47 -27.86 7.57
CA ILE A 234 -12.17 -26.99 6.43
C ILE A 234 -11.01 -27.63 5.65
N LEU A 235 -11.19 -27.79 4.34
CA LEU A 235 -10.18 -28.40 3.47
C LEU A 235 -8.83 -27.67 3.53
N ALA A 236 -8.83 -26.35 3.58
CA ALA A 236 -7.60 -25.55 3.69
C ALA A 236 -6.82 -25.86 4.99
N GLU A 237 -7.51 -26.01 6.12
CA GLU A 237 -6.86 -26.37 7.39
C GLU A 237 -6.33 -27.81 7.35
N LEU A 238 -7.05 -28.73 6.70
CA LEU A 238 -6.59 -30.11 6.52
C LEU A 238 -5.31 -30.14 5.67
N VAL A 239 -5.29 -29.45 4.53
CA VAL A 239 -4.11 -29.35 3.67
C VAL A 239 -2.94 -28.77 4.45
N ALA A 240 -3.15 -27.71 5.22
CA ALA A 240 -2.08 -27.11 6.03
C ALA A 240 -1.51 -28.09 7.06
N GLU A 241 -2.37 -28.82 7.79
CA GLU A 241 -1.93 -29.83 8.76
C GLU A 241 -1.17 -30.98 8.08
N LEU A 242 -1.69 -31.52 6.98
CA LEU A 242 -1.04 -32.61 6.25
C LEU A 242 0.32 -32.18 5.69
N ARG A 243 0.44 -30.95 5.18
CA ARG A 243 1.72 -30.37 4.72
C ARG A 243 2.72 -30.26 5.86
N ARG A 244 2.30 -29.71 7.00
CA ARG A 244 3.13 -29.60 8.21
C ARG A 244 3.65 -30.98 8.62
N VAL A 245 2.75 -31.96 8.79
CA VAL A 245 3.11 -33.31 9.22
C VAL A 245 4.02 -34.00 8.20
N CYS A 246 3.72 -33.92 6.91
CA CYS A 246 4.51 -34.57 5.86
C CYS A 246 5.97 -34.06 5.83
N CYS A 247 6.16 -32.75 6.05
CA CYS A 247 7.46 -32.07 5.97
C CYS A 247 8.21 -31.99 7.30
N ASP A 248 7.57 -32.31 8.43
CA ASP A 248 8.20 -32.24 9.75
C ASP A 248 9.08 -33.49 9.99
N PRO A 249 10.41 -33.35 10.11
CA PRO A 249 11.29 -34.49 10.34
C PRO A 249 11.14 -35.09 11.74
N ALA A 250 10.51 -34.40 12.69
CA ALA A 250 10.25 -34.91 14.04
C ALA A 250 9.02 -35.82 14.14
N GLU A 251 8.15 -35.83 13.11
CA GLU A 251 6.96 -36.68 13.07
C GLU A 251 7.30 -38.12 12.66
N ASP A 252 6.53 -39.09 13.17
CA ASP A 252 6.71 -40.51 12.86
C ASP A 252 6.56 -40.82 11.37
N SER A 253 7.37 -41.76 10.88
CA SER A 253 7.42 -42.16 9.45
C SER A 253 6.07 -42.66 8.90
N VAL A 254 5.28 -43.38 9.70
CA VAL A 254 3.96 -43.88 9.29
C VAL A 254 2.96 -42.73 9.21
N ARG A 255 3.04 -41.80 10.18
CA ARG A 255 2.20 -40.59 10.19
C ARG A 255 2.51 -39.68 9.00
N ARG A 256 3.80 -39.49 8.69
CA ARG A 256 4.26 -38.75 7.50
C ARG A 256 3.78 -39.39 6.20
N GLY A 257 3.91 -40.72 6.08
CA GLY A 257 3.41 -41.46 4.92
C GLY A 257 1.90 -41.34 4.73
N SER A 258 1.14 -41.39 5.83
CA SER A 258 -0.32 -41.19 5.83
C SER A 258 -0.69 -39.77 5.41
N ALA A 259 0.05 -38.76 5.88
CA ALA A 259 -0.18 -37.37 5.50
C ALA A 259 0.08 -37.13 4.01
N ALA A 260 1.15 -37.71 3.46
CA ALA A 260 1.47 -37.66 2.04
C ALA A 260 0.39 -38.33 1.18
N ALA A 261 -0.12 -39.50 1.60
CA ALA A 261 -1.22 -40.18 0.91
C ALA A 261 -2.51 -39.34 0.91
N GLY A 262 -2.83 -38.69 2.04
CA GLY A 262 -3.96 -37.76 2.13
C GLY A 262 -3.81 -36.55 1.19
N LEU A 263 -2.63 -35.95 1.12
CA LEU A 263 -2.35 -34.87 0.17
C LEU A 263 -2.48 -35.32 -1.29
N ALA A 264 -2.00 -36.52 -1.62
CA ALA A 264 -2.13 -37.08 -2.97
C ALA A 264 -3.60 -37.28 -3.37
N GLN A 265 -4.44 -37.76 -2.45
CA GLN A 265 -5.88 -37.90 -2.70
C GLN A 265 -6.56 -36.53 -2.91
N LEU A 266 -6.23 -35.54 -2.09
CA LEU A 266 -6.76 -34.18 -2.23
C LEU A 266 -6.30 -33.51 -3.53
N ALA A 267 -5.05 -33.76 -3.95
CA ALA A 267 -4.51 -33.29 -5.22
C ALA A 267 -5.23 -33.92 -6.40
N HIS A 268 -5.49 -35.22 -6.37
CA HIS A 268 -6.28 -35.90 -7.41
C HIS A 268 -7.71 -35.36 -7.51
N ALA A 269 -8.30 -34.94 -6.38
CA ALA A 269 -9.60 -34.28 -6.33
C ALA A 269 -9.57 -32.78 -6.70
N GLY A 270 -8.40 -32.21 -7.03
CA GLY A 270 -8.26 -30.81 -7.45
C GLY A 270 -8.34 -29.78 -6.31
N VAL A 271 -8.10 -30.19 -5.06
CA VAL A 271 -8.13 -29.28 -3.91
C VAL A 271 -6.91 -28.33 -3.94
N PRO A 272 -7.10 -27.00 -3.95
CA PRO A 272 -6.00 -26.05 -4.03
C PRO A 272 -4.95 -26.21 -2.91
N GLY A 273 -3.67 -26.08 -3.26
CA GLY A 273 -2.55 -26.14 -2.31
C GLY A 273 -2.16 -27.53 -1.81
N SER A 274 -2.80 -28.60 -2.31
CA SER A 274 -2.50 -29.99 -1.94
C SER A 274 -1.29 -30.56 -2.70
N HIS A 275 -1.14 -30.25 -4.00
CA HIS A 275 0.00 -30.66 -4.82
C HIS A 275 1.25 -29.80 -4.55
N PRO A 276 2.46 -30.38 -4.43
CA PRO A 276 3.70 -29.63 -4.19
C PRO A 276 3.99 -28.51 -5.19
N ASP A 277 3.64 -28.68 -6.47
CA ASP A 277 3.80 -27.64 -7.51
C ASP A 277 3.02 -26.35 -7.23
N ALA A 278 2.00 -26.42 -6.36
CA ALA A 278 1.20 -25.27 -5.94
C ALA A 278 1.72 -24.65 -4.63
N TRP A 279 2.80 -25.16 -4.05
CA TRP A 279 3.35 -24.63 -2.81
C TRP A 279 4.27 -23.45 -3.10
N TYR A 280 4.01 -22.33 -2.41
CA TYR A 280 4.87 -21.16 -2.48
C TYR A 280 6.31 -21.51 -2.10
N GLY A 281 7.27 -20.95 -2.85
CA GLY A 281 8.71 -21.07 -2.55
C GLY A 281 9.39 -22.34 -3.05
N LEU A 282 8.67 -23.35 -3.57
CA LEU A 282 9.28 -24.57 -4.12
C LEU A 282 9.56 -24.51 -5.62
N GLY A 283 8.91 -23.59 -6.35
CA GLY A 283 9.12 -23.43 -7.79
C GLY A 283 10.53 -22.92 -8.10
N ALA A 284 11.14 -23.48 -9.15
CA ALA A 284 12.40 -22.96 -9.69
C ALA A 284 12.23 -21.53 -10.25
N PRO A 285 13.32 -20.74 -10.36
CA PRO A 285 13.31 -19.49 -11.10
C PRO A 285 12.73 -19.69 -12.50
N SER A 286 12.00 -18.69 -13.01
CA SER A 286 11.44 -18.74 -14.37
C SER A 286 12.50 -18.61 -15.47
N SER A 287 13.71 -18.15 -15.13
CA SER A 287 14.83 -18.00 -16.04
C SER A 287 16.14 -17.83 -15.25
N ASP A 288 17.21 -18.46 -15.73
CA ASP A 288 18.59 -18.25 -15.26
C ASP A 288 19.43 -17.47 -16.30
N ALA A 289 18.77 -16.91 -17.32
CA ALA A 289 19.45 -16.13 -18.35
C ALA A 289 19.99 -14.81 -17.76
N SER A 290 21.21 -14.43 -18.17
CA SER A 290 21.76 -13.11 -17.90
C SER A 290 20.83 -12.02 -18.43
N LEU A 291 20.77 -10.88 -17.73
CA LEU A 291 20.01 -9.72 -18.17
C LEU A 291 20.61 -9.10 -19.46
N ARG A 292 21.87 -9.41 -19.76
CA ARG A 292 22.63 -8.80 -20.84
C ARG A 292 22.89 -9.81 -21.95
N VAL A 293 22.76 -9.36 -23.19
CA VAL A 293 23.16 -10.13 -24.37
C VAL A 293 24.69 -10.00 -24.53
N PRO A 294 25.41 -11.12 -24.78
CA PRO A 294 26.85 -11.07 -25.05
C PRO A 294 27.18 -10.14 -26.22
N GLY A 295 28.24 -9.33 -26.08
CA GLY A 295 28.72 -8.42 -27.11
C GLY A 295 28.09 -7.02 -27.13
N GLU A 296 27.02 -6.77 -26.36
CA GLU A 296 26.43 -5.43 -26.28
C GLU A 296 27.21 -4.50 -25.31
N PRO A 297 27.59 -3.27 -25.73
CA PRO A 297 28.24 -2.30 -24.86
C PRO A 297 27.42 -1.97 -23.60
N VAL A 298 28.05 -2.04 -22.43
CA VAL A 298 27.42 -1.69 -21.15
C VAL A 298 27.47 -0.19 -20.98
N ARG A 299 26.29 0.43 -21.03
CA ARG A 299 26.12 1.87 -20.79
C ARG A 299 26.07 2.14 -19.29
N VAL A 300 27.05 2.89 -18.80
CA VAL A 300 27.21 3.21 -17.38
C VAL A 300 27.11 4.71 -17.20
N SER A 301 26.31 5.14 -16.23
CA SER A 301 26.24 6.53 -15.78
C SER A 301 26.90 6.71 -14.41
N PRO A 302 27.37 7.91 -14.04
CA PRO A 302 27.91 8.19 -12.71
C PRO A 302 26.98 7.79 -11.56
N SER A 303 25.69 8.08 -11.69
CA SER A 303 24.66 7.67 -10.70
C SER A 303 24.45 6.16 -10.65
N LEU A 304 24.61 5.45 -11.77
CA LEU A 304 24.55 3.99 -11.81
C LEU A 304 25.71 3.37 -11.05
N VAL A 305 26.93 3.91 -11.20
CA VAL A 305 28.11 3.43 -10.47
C VAL A 305 27.89 3.51 -8.98
N GLU A 306 27.38 4.63 -8.48
CA GLU A 306 27.05 4.80 -7.06
C GLU A 306 25.98 3.81 -6.60
N LEU A 307 24.88 3.69 -7.35
CA LEU A 307 23.77 2.80 -6.99
C LEU A 307 24.19 1.32 -6.97
N VAL A 308 24.91 0.85 -7.99
CA VAL A 308 25.38 -0.53 -8.11
C VAL A 308 26.49 -0.84 -7.11
N SER A 309 27.37 0.13 -6.83
CA SER A 309 28.41 -0.04 -5.80
C SER A 309 27.81 -0.19 -4.41
N ASN A 310 26.75 0.58 -4.11
CA ASN A 310 26.04 0.49 -2.84
C ASN A 310 25.22 -0.80 -2.72
N CYS A 311 24.44 -1.18 -3.74
CA CYS A 311 23.65 -2.41 -3.75
C CYS A 311 23.18 -2.79 -5.18
N PRO A 312 23.78 -3.81 -5.83
CA PRO A 312 23.36 -4.28 -7.15
C PRO A 312 21.91 -4.74 -7.21
N LEU A 313 21.40 -5.41 -6.16
CA LEU A 313 19.99 -5.81 -6.10
C LEU A 313 19.05 -4.60 -6.10
N ARG A 314 19.41 -3.53 -5.38
CA ARG A 314 18.60 -2.29 -5.40
C ARG A 314 18.54 -1.71 -6.81
N TRP A 315 19.68 -1.65 -7.50
CA TRP A 315 19.72 -1.19 -8.89
C TRP A 315 18.78 -1.99 -9.79
N LEU A 316 18.81 -3.32 -9.70
CA LEU A 316 17.95 -4.20 -10.50
C LEU A 316 16.47 -3.87 -10.24
N LEU A 317 16.06 -3.86 -8.97
CA LEU A 317 14.66 -3.70 -8.61
C LEU A 317 14.16 -2.30 -8.98
N THR A 318 14.90 -1.23 -8.67
CA THR A 318 14.46 0.13 -8.98
C THR A 318 14.44 0.41 -10.49
N ARG A 319 15.41 -0.10 -11.25
CA ARG A 319 15.46 0.09 -12.70
C ARG A 319 14.32 -0.61 -13.44
N HIS A 320 13.79 -1.70 -12.87
CA HIS A 320 12.78 -2.54 -13.49
C HIS A 320 11.40 -2.45 -12.81
N GLY A 321 11.08 -1.32 -12.18
CA GLY A 321 9.72 -0.99 -11.72
C GLY A 321 9.49 -1.07 -10.21
N GLY A 322 10.53 -1.33 -9.42
CA GLY A 322 10.51 -1.33 -7.96
C GLY A 322 10.70 0.06 -7.32
N GLU A 323 10.39 1.14 -8.05
CA GLU A 323 10.34 2.50 -7.54
C GLU A 323 8.89 2.90 -7.23
N ASP A 324 8.68 3.52 -6.06
CA ASP A 324 7.43 4.20 -5.75
C ASP A 324 7.25 5.44 -6.63
N VAL A 325 6.00 5.92 -6.74
CA VAL A 325 5.69 7.20 -7.39
C VAL A 325 6.60 8.29 -6.82
N ARG A 326 7.29 9.03 -7.71
CA ARG A 326 8.32 10.02 -7.32
C ARG A 326 7.82 10.92 -6.21
N ALA A 327 8.42 10.78 -5.03
CA ALA A 327 8.10 11.61 -3.89
C ALA A 327 8.38 13.09 -4.19
N LEU A 328 7.60 13.99 -3.59
CA LEU A 328 7.72 15.44 -3.76
C LEU A 328 9.18 15.96 -3.68
N PRO A 329 10.05 15.50 -2.74
CA PRO A 329 11.44 15.96 -2.68
C PRO A 329 12.26 15.69 -3.94
N ALA A 330 12.02 14.56 -4.63
CA ALA A 330 12.72 14.23 -5.87
C ALA A 330 12.27 15.14 -7.02
N VAL A 331 10.97 15.43 -7.09
CA VAL A 331 10.40 16.39 -8.05
C VAL A 331 10.97 17.78 -7.79
N THR A 332 10.98 18.23 -6.54
CA THR A 332 11.55 19.53 -6.16
C THR A 332 13.04 19.61 -6.47
N GLY A 333 13.81 18.55 -6.21
CA GLY A 333 15.22 18.47 -6.59
C GLY A 333 15.42 18.72 -8.09
N SER A 334 14.74 17.94 -8.94
CA SER A 334 14.82 18.09 -10.40
C SER A 334 14.39 19.48 -10.91
N LEU A 335 13.44 20.11 -10.23
CA LEU A 335 13.02 21.47 -10.55
C LEU A 335 14.10 22.49 -10.19
N VAL A 336 14.73 22.37 -9.02
CA VAL A 336 15.83 23.25 -8.62
C VAL A 336 16.99 23.16 -9.62
N HIS A 337 17.38 21.96 -10.08
CA HIS A 337 18.42 21.81 -11.11
C HIS A 337 18.07 22.60 -12.38
N ARG A 338 16.85 22.43 -12.91
CA ARG A 338 16.40 23.18 -14.10
C ARG A 338 16.40 24.69 -13.90
N LEU A 339 15.97 25.17 -12.73
CA LEU A 339 15.94 26.60 -12.43
C LEU A 339 17.35 27.18 -12.24
N VAL A 340 18.24 26.43 -11.59
CA VAL A 340 19.67 26.77 -11.44
C VAL A 340 20.35 26.88 -12.81
N GLN A 341 20.05 25.96 -13.72
CA GLN A 341 20.54 25.99 -15.10
C GLN A 341 20.01 27.20 -15.87
N ALA A 342 18.70 27.48 -15.78
CA ALA A 342 18.12 28.66 -16.40
C ALA A 342 18.74 29.96 -15.86
N ALA A 343 18.99 30.03 -14.55
CA ALA A 343 19.62 31.19 -13.92
C ALA A 343 21.06 31.40 -14.43
N ALA A 344 21.82 30.31 -14.57
CA ALA A 344 23.16 30.34 -15.15
C ALA A 344 23.17 30.76 -16.63
N ALA A 345 22.18 30.34 -17.41
CA ALA A 345 22.00 30.76 -18.80
C ALA A 345 21.56 32.23 -18.98
N GLY A 346 21.49 33.00 -17.88
CA GLY A 346 21.14 34.42 -17.90
C GLY A 346 19.64 34.71 -17.85
N ALA A 347 18.81 33.75 -17.45
CA ALA A 347 17.37 33.99 -17.27
C ALA A 347 17.13 35.09 -16.22
N SER A 348 16.20 36.00 -16.52
CA SER A 348 15.78 37.04 -15.59
C SER A 348 14.95 36.45 -14.44
N ASP A 349 14.85 37.20 -13.34
CA ASP A 349 14.05 36.81 -12.17
C ASP A 349 12.60 36.49 -12.56
N GLN A 350 12.03 37.27 -13.50
CA GLN A 350 10.68 37.03 -14.01
C GLN A 350 10.56 35.72 -14.79
N GLN A 351 11.57 35.35 -15.58
CA GLN A 351 11.60 34.08 -16.32
C GLN A 351 11.72 32.88 -15.36
N LEU A 352 12.53 33.00 -14.31
CA LEU A 352 12.67 31.97 -13.29
C LEU A 352 11.38 31.76 -12.48
N GLU A 353 10.71 32.84 -12.09
CA GLU A 353 9.41 32.76 -11.41
C GLU A 353 8.34 32.12 -12.29
N LEU A 354 8.29 32.46 -13.58
CA LEU A 354 7.36 31.83 -14.52
C LEU A 354 7.65 30.33 -14.68
N ALA A 355 8.92 29.95 -14.81
CA ALA A 355 9.33 28.55 -14.91
C ALA A 355 9.00 27.75 -13.64
N LEU A 356 9.19 28.35 -12.45
CA LEU A 356 8.77 27.77 -11.18
C LEU A 356 7.25 27.56 -11.15
N ALA A 357 6.46 28.60 -11.46
CA ALA A 357 5.00 28.52 -11.44
C ALA A 357 4.45 27.46 -12.40
N GLN A 358 4.98 27.40 -13.63
CA GLN A 358 4.60 26.40 -14.63
C GLN A 358 4.94 24.97 -14.19
N ALA A 359 6.15 24.76 -13.66
CA ALA A 359 6.53 23.44 -13.19
C ALA A 359 5.73 23.02 -11.94
N TRP A 360 5.33 23.97 -11.09
CA TRP A 360 4.57 23.70 -9.87
C TRP A 360 3.09 23.42 -10.11
N ALA A 361 2.52 23.82 -11.25
CA ALA A 361 1.11 23.62 -11.58
C ALA A 361 0.70 22.13 -11.65
N GLY A 362 1.64 21.23 -11.93
CA GLY A 362 1.42 19.79 -11.98
C GLY A 362 1.84 19.03 -10.71
N VAL A 363 2.21 19.73 -9.64
CA VAL A 363 2.75 19.10 -8.42
C VAL A 363 1.67 19.08 -7.34
N ASP A 364 1.26 17.88 -6.92
CA ASP A 364 0.45 17.71 -5.72
C ASP A 364 1.34 17.80 -4.47
N ALA A 365 1.48 19.01 -3.95
CA ALA A 365 2.18 19.27 -2.70
C ALA A 365 1.25 19.12 -1.48
N GLY A 366 0.00 18.67 -1.64
CA GLY A 366 -0.98 18.57 -0.57
C GLY A 366 -1.47 19.95 -0.09
N ALA A 367 -1.26 20.26 1.20
CA ALA A 367 -1.86 21.45 1.81
C ALA A 367 -1.35 22.77 1.19
N PRO A 368 -2.23 23.76 0.94
CA PRO A 368 -1.83 25.02 0.29
C PRO A 368 -0.71 25.80 1.01
N TRP A 369 -0.68 25.78 2.34
CA TRP A 369 0.36 26.44 3.12
C TRP A 369 1.73 25.77 2.94
N TYR A 370 1.75 24.44 2.85
CA TYR A 370 2.97 23.65 2.66
C TYR A 370 3.52 23.85 1.25
N SER A 371 2.64 23.85 0.24
CA SER A 371 3.00 24.21 -1.13
C SER A 371 3.67 25.57 -1.23
N ARG A 372 3.12 26.60 -0.57
CA ARG A 372 3.73 27.95 -0.55
C ARG A 372 5.10 27.95 0.13
N ALA A 373 5.24 27.28 1.28
CA ALA A 373 6.51 27.17 1.98
C ALA A 373 7.58 26.45 1.13
N GLU A 374 7.18 25.43 0.39
CA GLU A 374 8.07 24.66 -0.47
C GLU A 374 8.51 25.45 -1.71
N GLN A 375 7.61 26.23 -2.33
CA GLN A 375 8.00 27.16 -3.39
C GLN A 375 8.99 28.22 -2.88
N GLN A 376 8.77 28.76 -1.67
CA GLN A 376 9.71 29.69 -1.05
C GLN A 376 11.08 29.04 -0.80
N ARG A 377 11.09 27.77 -0.38
CA ARG A 377 12.30 26.97 -0.22
C ARG A 377 13.09 26.87 -1.53
N VAL A 378 12.40 26.62 -2.66
CA VAL A 378 13.01 26.56 -3.99
C VAL A 378 13.61 27.91 -4.40
N ARG A 379 12.89 29.02 -4.20
CA ARG A 379 13.40 30.37 -4.48
C ARG A 379 14.70 30.66 -3.73
N GLN A 380 14.73 30.31 -2.44
CA GLN A 380 15.92 30.48 -1.62
C GLN A 380 17.10 29.65 -2.15
N MET A 381 16.86 28.41 -2.60
CA MET A 381 17.93 27.57 -3.18
C MET A 381 18.52 28.18 -4.46
N VAL A 382 17.68 28.72 -5.34
CA VAL A 382 18.14 29.39 -6.56
C VAL A 382 18.94 30.67 -6.23
N ALA A 383 18.52 31.43 -5.21
CA ALA A 383 19.26 32.61 -4.75
C ALA A 383 20.64 32.23 -4.17
N LEU A 384 20.73 31.16 -3.38
CA LEU A 384 21.99 30.64 -2.86
C LEU A 384 22.94 30.20 -3.99
N PHE A 385 22.41 29.55 -5.02
CA PHE A 385 23.19 29.20 -6.21
C PHE A 385 23.74 30.46 -6.91
N ARG A 386 22.91 31.47 -7.15
CA ARG A 386 23.35 32.72 -7.82
C ARG A 386 24.44 33.44 -7.04
N SER A 387 24.33 33.48 -5.72
CA SER A 387 25.36 34.07 -4.86
C SER A 387 26.71 33.33 -5.00
N TRP A 388 26.67 31.99 -4.95
CA TRP A 388 27.85 31.16 -5.20
C TRP A 388 28.43 31.39 -6.60
N TRP A 389 27.57 31.39 -7.61
CA TRP A 389 27.96 31.51 -9.01
C TRP A 389 28.71 32.81 -9.26
N SER A 390 28.18 33.94 -8.79
CA SER A 390 28.84 35.25 -8.89
C SER A 390 30.20 35.27 -8.17
N ALA A 391 30.31 34.65 -7.00
CA ALA A 391 31.57 34.57 -6.26
C ALA A 391 32.62 33.70 -6.98
N SER A 392 32.20 32.64 -7.67
CA SER A 392 33.11 31.70 -8.35
C SER A 392 33.77 32.26 -9.62
N ARG A 393 33.27 33.37 -10.19
CA ARG A 393 33.76 33.92 -11.48
C ARG A 393 35.22 34.41 -11.45
N GLY A 394 35.80 34.60 -10.27
CA GLY A 394 37.23 34.92 -10.12
C GLY A 394 38.15 33.70 -10.32
N GLU A 395 37.62 32.48 -10.20
CA GLU A 395 38.40 31.24 -10.23
C GLU A 395 37.99 30.31 -11.38
N LEU A 396 36.72 30.39 -11.80
CA LEU A 396 36.10 29.50 -12.78
C LEU A 396 35.50 30.29 -13.95
N THR A 397 35.70 29.79 -15.16
CA THR A 397 35.09 30.31 -16.39
C THR A 397 34.14 29.28 -16.99
N GLU A 398 32.93 29.71 -17.35
CA GLU A 398 31.89 28.79 -17.83
C GLU A 398 32.24 28.20 -19.19
N VAL A 399 32.08 26.89 -19.31
CA VAL A 399 32.13 26.16 -20.60
C VAL A 399 30.72 25.81 -21.04
N GLY A 400 29.88 25.34 -20.12
CA GLY A 400 28.45 25.18 -20.36
C GLY A 400 27.70 24.49 -19.23
N CYS A 401 26.39 24.47 -19.36
CA CYS A 401 25.46 23.79 -18.46
C CYS A 401 24.89 22.55 -19.14
N GLU A 402 24.57 21.51 -18.36
CA GLU A 402 23.89 20.31 -18.87
C GLU A 402 24.65 19.61 -20.01
N GLN A 403 26.00 19.67 -19.97
CA GLN A 403 26.81 19.12 -21.05
C GLN A 403 26.80 17.60 -21.00
N ALA A 404 26.31 17.02 -22.10
CA ALA A 404 26.37 15.59 -22.30
C ALA A 404 27.81 15.17 -22.60
N PHE A 405 28.15 13.96 -22.21
CA PHE A 405 29.39 13.32 -22.63
C PHE A 405 29.14 11.84 -22.88
N GLU A 406 29.95 11.28 -23.76
CA GLU A 406 29.98 9.86 -24.03
C GLU A 406 31.43 9.47 -24.33
N VAL A 407 31.95 8.51 -23.57
CA VAL A 407 33.33 8.06 -23.71
C VAL A 407 33.40 6.55 -23.52
N GLN A 408 34.13 5.89 -24.40
CA GLN A 408 34.41 4.47 -24.26
C GLN A 408 35.59 4.30 -23.30
N LEU A 409 35.42 3.49 -22.26
CA LEU A 409 36.53 3.14 -21.38
C LEU A 409 37.51 2.20 -22.11
N PRO A 410 38.82 2.41 -21.96
CA PRO A 410 39.80 1.48 -22.48
C PRO A 410 39.52 0.02 -22.02
N PRO A 411 39.79 -0.98 -22.87
CA PRO A 411 39.74 -2.37 -22.45
C PRO A 411 40.90 -2.66 -21.47
N THR A 412 40.65 -3.58 -20.55
CA THR A 412 41.69 -4.25 -19.75
C THR A 412 42.21 -5.48 -20.52
N ASP A 413 43.36 -6.03 -20.11
CA ASP A 413 43.98 -7.22 -20.75
C ASP A 413 43.13 -8.51 -20.68
N THR A 414 41.95 -8.47 -20.05
CA THR A 414 41.02 -9.59 -19.94
C THR A 414 40.12 -9.69 -21.18
N ALA A 415 40.25 -10.78 -21.94
CA ALA A 415 39.57 -11.00 -23.22
C ALA A 415 38.03 -11.01 -23.17
N ASP A 416 37.44 -11.21 -21.98
CA ASP A 416 35.99 -11.33 -21.79
C ASP A 416 35.32 -10.08 -21.20
N ASP A 417 36.07 -8.98 -21.02
CA ASP A 417 35.53 -7.79 -20.39
C ASP A 417 34.63 -7.02 -21.38
N PRO A 418 33.39 -6.65 -21.00
CA PRO A 418 32.48 -5.98 -21.92
C PRO A 418 33.03 -4.61 -22.33
N VAL A 419 32.63 -4.16 -23.52
CA VAL A 419 32.81 -2.76 -23.93
C VAL A 419 32.00 -1.90 -22.97
N VAL A 420 32.64 -1.00 -22.22
CA VAL A 420 31.96 -0.10 -21.29
C VAL A 420 31.90 1.29 -21.89
N GLN A 421 30.68 1.79 -22.07
CA GLN A 421 30.41 3.13 -22.55
C GLN A 421 29.95 3.99 -21.38
N LEU A 422 30.85 4.85 -20.90
CA LEU A 422 30.54 5.81 -19.85
C LEU A 422 29.82 6.99 -20.49
N HIS A 423 28.61 7.28 -20.01
CA HIS A 423 27.80 8.39 -20.51
C HIS A 423 27.15 9.13 -19.37
N GLY A 424 26.78 10.38 -19.62
CA GLY A 424 26.06 11.15 -18.62
C GLY A 424 25.88 12.58 -19.03
N ARG A 425 25.51 13.37 -18.05
CA ARG A 425 25.34 14.80 -18.19
C ARG A 425 25.85 15.47 -16.93
N VAL A 426 26.78 16.39 -17.07
CA VAL A 426 27.24 17.22 -15.94
C VAL A 426 26.26 18.38 -15.76
N ASP A 427 25.89 18.68 -14.51
CA ASP A 427 25.03 19.84 -14.22
C ASP A 427 25.69 21.10 -14.78
N ARG A 428 27.00 21.25 -14.53
CA ARG A 428 27.78 22.40 -14.98
C ARG A 428 29.26 22.05 -15.19
N LEU A 429 29.77 22.50 -16.33
CA LEU A 429 31.15 22.34 -16.76
C LEU A 429 31.84 23.71 -16.77
N GLU A 430 32.94 23.80 -16.03
CA GLU A 430 33.73 25.02 -15.85
C GLU A 430 35.17 24.77 -16.27
N ARG A 431 35.92 25.85 -16.41
CA ARG A 431 37.36 25.85 -16.67
C ARG A 431 38.09 26.61 -15.58
N ASP A 432 39.12 25.99 -15.00
CA ASP A 432 39.99 26.66 -14.03
C ASP A 432 40.95 27.68 -14.70
N ARG A 433 41.71 28.40 -13.90
CA ARG A 433 42.75 29.35 -14.36
C ARG A 433 43.86 28.72 -15.21
N HIS A 434 44.03 27.40 -15.17
CA HIS A 434 45.01 26.64 -15.93
C HIS A 434 44.41 26.05 -17.23
N GLY A 435 43.12 26.30 -17.49
CA GLY A 435 42.44 25.80 -18.68
C GLY A 435 41.83 24.41 -18.52
N ARG A 436 41.87 23.80 -17.33
CA ARG A 436 41.44 22.42 -17.09
C ARG A 436 39.95 22.32 -16.77
N PRO A 437 39.26 21.24 -17.18
CA PRO A 437 37.85 21.01 -16.87
C PRO A 437 37.60 20.83 -15.37
N VAL A 438 36.68 21.61 -14.81
CA VAL A 438 36.17 21.48 -13.45
C VAL A 438 34.70 21.12 -13.50
N ILE A 439 34.33 20.01 -12.87
CA ILE A 439 32.94 19.55 -12.82
C ILE A 439 32.26 20.10 -11.57
N VAL A 440 31.09 20.70 -11.75
CA VAL A 440 30.28 21.22 -10.65
C VAL A 440 28.95 20.48 -10.62
N ASP A 441 28.68 19.79 -9.51
CA ASP A 441 27.41 19.08 -9.26
C ASP A 441 26.62 19.84 -8.18
N VAL A 442 25.38 20.21 -8.49
CA VAL A 442 24.55 21.03 -7.59
C VAL A 442 23.67 20.11 -6.76
N LYS A 443 23.78 20.13 -5.43
CA LYS A 443 22.95 19.27 -4.56
C LYS A 443 21.95 20.08 -3.75
N THR A 444 20.73 19.56 -3.63
CA THR A 444 19.62 20.18 -2.88
C THR A 444 19.36 19.54 -1.51
N SER A 445 20.24 18.62 -1.10
CA SER A 445 20.17 17.89 0.16
C SER A 445 20.17 18.84 1.37
N LYS A 446 19.39 18.50 2.41
CA LYS A 446 19.29 19.31 3.63
C LYS A 446 20.64 19.46 4.35
N VAL A 447 21.41 18.37 4.38
CA VAL A 447 22.72 18.28 5.03
C VAL A 447 23.78 18.18 3.93
N PRO A 448 24.75 19.12 3.87
CA PRO A 448 25.88 19.02 2.96
C PRO A 448 26.78 17.82 3.29
N VAL A 449 27.42 17.26 2.27
CA VAL A 449 28.44 16.21 2.43
C VAL A 449 29.63 16.74 3.24
N SER A 450 30.29 15.86 4.03
CA SER A 450 31.53 16.23 4.72
C SER A 450 32.68 16.47 3.72
N LYS A 451 33.77 17.12 4.17
CA LYS A 451 34.92 17.37 3.30
C LYS A 451 35.58 16.05 2.88
N GLU A 452 35.68 15.11 3.82
CA GLU A 452 36.30 13.81 3.62
C GLU A 452 35.47 12.93 2.67
N ALA A 453 34.15 12.92 2.83
CA ALA A 453 33.26 12.15 1.95
C ALA A 453 33.20 12.73 0.53
N ALA A 454 33.38 14.04 0.35
CA ALA A 454 33.46 14.65 -0.98
C ALA A 454 34.72 14.21 -1.75
N GLN A 455 35.85 14.03 -1.07
CA GLN A 455 37.08 13.52 -1.71
C GLN A 455 36.90 12.09 -2.24
N GLY A 456 36.14 11.25 -1.53
CA GLY A 456 35.80 9.88 -1.94
C GLY A 456 34.52 9.74 -2.78
N HIS A 457 33.92 10.84 -3.24
CA HIS A 457 32.61 10.79 -3.88
C HIS A 457 32.68 10.14 -5.27
N SER A 458 31.94 9.04 -5.46
CA SER A 458 31.96 8.24 -6.69
C SER A 458 31.46 9.01 -7.90
N GLN A 459 30.31 9.68 -7.80
CA GLN A 459 29.75 10.44 -8.91
C GLN A 459 30.72 11.49 -9.47
N LEU A 460 31.36 12.29 -8.59
CA LEU A 460 32.35 13.30 -8.98
C LEU A 460 33.59 12.68 -9.62
N ALA A 461 34.08 11.59 -9.05
CA ALA A 461 35.27 10.91 -9.56
C ALA A 461 35.03 10.33 -10.95
N VAL A 462 33.83 9.79 -11.21
CA VAL A 462 33.45 9.26 -12.53
C VAL A 462 33.35 10.39 -13.57
N TYR A 463 32.90 11.59 -13.19
CA TYR A 463 32.95 12.75 -14.10
C TYR A 463 34.39 13.20 -14.41
N GLN A 464 35.27 13.21 -13.40
CA GLN A 464 36.69 13.51 -13.63
C GLN A 464 37.36 12.45 -14.51
N LEU A 465 36.99 11.18 -14.33
CA LEU A 465 37.42 10.07 -15.20
C LEU A 465 36.94 10.27 -16.65
N ALA A 466 35.69 10.71 -16.84
CA ALA A 466 35.17 11.05 -18.16
C ALA A 466 35.96 12.18 -18.82
N ALA A 467 36.34 13.21 -18.06
CA ALA A 467 37.21 14.29 -18.54
C ALA A 467 38.59 13.76 -18.95
N ALA A 468 39.20 12.88 -18.14
CA ALA A 468 40.48 12.23 -18.41
C ALA A 468 40.51 11.43 -19.70
N TYR A 469 39.39 10.80 -20.06
CA TYR A 469 39.26 10.05 -21.31
C TYR A 469 38.74 10.89 -22.48
N GLY A 470 38.66 12.22 -22.35
CA GLY A 470 38.32 13.11 -23.45
C GLY A 470 36.82 13.32 -23.67
N GLY A 471 35.97 12.99 -22.69
CA GLY A 471 34.52 13.20 -22.77
C GLY A 471 34.09 14.66 -22.97
N PHE A 472 35.00 15.63 -22.78
CA PHE A 472 34.75 17.06 -23.01
C PHE A 472 35.70 17.69 -24.03
N ALA A 473 36.47 16.90 -24.78
CA ALA A 473 37.47 17.42 -25.72
C ALA A 473 36.84 18.29 -26.83
N GLU A 474 35.60 17.98 -27.25
CA GLU A 474 34.85 18.77 -28.23
C GLU A 474 34.57 20.21 -27.80
N HIS A 475 34.63 20.49 -26.49
CA HIS A 475 34.47 21.81 -25.91
C HIS A 475 35.81 22.59 -25.79
N GLY A 476 36.89 22.09 -26.39
CA GLY A 476 38.21 22.71 -26.36
C GLY A 476 38.92 22.59 -25.01
N LEU A 477 38.54 21.60 -24.20
CA LEU A 477 39.13 21.33 -22.88
C LEU A 477 40.22 20.26 -22.97
N PRO A 478 41.31 20.39 -22.19
CA PRO A 478 42.33 19.36 -22.08
C PRO A 478 41.78 18.12 -21.35
N THR A 479 42.46 16.98 -21.52
CA THR A 479 42.12 15.74 -20.81
C THR A 479 42.59 15.76 -19.35
N GLU A 480 43.53 16.61 -18.95
CA GLU A 480 43.93 16.71 -17.54
C GLU A 480 42.78 17.28 -16.69
N PRO A 481 42.21 16.54 -15.72
CA PRO A 481 41.11 17.03 -14.91
C PRO A 481 41.54 18.18 -13.98
N GLY A 482 40.71 19.21 -13.85
CA GLY A 482 40.89 20.35 -12.96
C GLY A 482 40.30 20.16 -11.56
N GLY A 483 39.67 19.00 -11.30
CA GLY A 483 38.95 18.70 -10.06
C GLY A 483 37.44 18.67 -10.27
N ALA A 484 36.72 18.45 -9.18
CA ALA A 484 35.26 18.51 -9.16
C ALA A 484 34.78 19.08 -7.83
N CYS A 485 33.58 19.65 -7.79
CA CYS A 485 32.99 20.09 -6.52
C CYS A 485 31.48 19.85 -6.46
N ILE A 486 30.99 19.68 -5.24
CA ILE A 486 29.56 19.72 -4.93
C ILE A 486 29.22 21.10 -4.39
N VAL A 487 28.19 21.71 -4.95
CA VAL A 487 27.61 22.96 -4.45
C VAL A 487 26.28 22.62 -3.80
N ALA A 488 26.27 22.53 -2.47
CA ALA A 488 25.05 22.27 -1.71
C ALA A 488 24.26 23.57 -1.52
N VAL A 489 23.09 23.64 -2.15
CA VAL A 489 22.12 24.74 -2.01
C VAL A 489 20.99 24.30 -1.09
N SER A 490 21.17 24.55 0.22
CA SER A 490 20.21 24.17 1.25
C SER A 490 19.56 25.41 1.86
N ALA A 491 18.24 25.50 1.80
CA ALA A 491 17.45 26.56 2.44
C ALA A 491 17.62 26.63 3.98
N ARG A 492 18.23 25.61 4.60
CA ARG A 492 18.55 25.61 6.04
C ARG A 492 19.84 26.38 6.38
N ASN A 493 20.69 26.62 5.39
CA ASN A 493 21.97 27.28 5.60
C ASN A 493 21.88 28.74 5.13
N PRO A 494 22.60 29.67 5.78
CA PRO A 494 22.62 31.07 5.36
C PRO A 494 23.37 31.28 4.04
N ALA A 495 24.24 30.33 3.66
CA ALA A 495 25.03 30.37 2.44
C ALA A 495 25.09 28.97 1.80
N SER A 496 25.42 28.93 0.51
CA SER A 496 25.78 27.70 -0.18
C SER A 496 27.04 27.09 0.45
N VAL A 497 27.17 25.78 0.34
CA VAL A 497 28.31 25.05 0.90
C VAL A 497 29.00 24.29 -0.22
N GLN A 498 30.21 24.72 -0.58
CA GLN A 498 31.06 24.05 -1.55
C GLN A 498 31.88 22.94 -0.89
N ARG A 499 32.00 21.80 -1.56
CA ARG A 499 32.86 20.67 -1.18
C ARG A 499 33.65 20.20 -2.38
N ASP A 500 34.96 20.41 -2.32
CA ASP A 500 35.85 20.05 -3.42
C ASP A 500 36.29 18.60 -3.32
N GLN A 501 36.49 18.00 -4.49
CA GLN A 501 37.26 16.79 -4.74
C GLN A 501 38.48 17.22 -5.56
N LEU A 502 39.67 16.88 -5.06
CA LEU A 502 40.91 17.24 -5.75
C LEU A 502 40.96 16.59 -7.15
N PRO A 503 41.74 17.18 -8.08
CA PRO A 503 42.08 16.55 -9.35
C PRO A 503 42.55 15.11 -9.14
N LEU A 504 41.97 14.16 -9.86
CA LEU A 504 42.40 12.77 -9.78
C LEU A 504 43.81 12.61 -10.36
N ASP A 505 44.72 12.06 -9.56
CA ASP A 505 46.03 11.63 -10.04
C ASP A 505 45.93 10.35 -10.91
N PRO A 506 46.98 9.97 -11.67
CA PRO A 506 46.94 8.78 -12.52
C PRO A 506 46.58 7.48 -11.78
N ALA A 507 47.00 7.33 -10.52
CA ALA A 507 46.67 6.15 -9.72
C ALA A 507 45.18 6.12 -9.33
N ALA A 508 44.60 7.28 -9.00
CA ALA A 508 43.17 7.42 -8.71
C ALA A 508 42.32 7.21 -9.96
N LEU A 509 42.76 7.69 -11.12
CA LEU A 509 42.11 7.42 -12.40
C LEU A 509 42.05 5.91 -12.69
N GLY A 510 43.16 5.18 -12.48
CA GLY A 510 43.19 3.72 -12.59
C GLY A 510 42.20 3.02 -11.65
N ARG A 511 42.15 3.43 -10.38
CA ARG A 511 41.18 2.85 -9.42
C ARG A 511 39.73 3.09 -9.85
N TRP A 512 39.38 4.30 -10.27
CA TRP A 512 38.02 4.61 -10.68
C TRP A 512 37.64 3.96 -12.01
N HIS A 513 38.58 3.80 -12.93
CA HIS A 513 38.41 2.97 -14.12
C HIS A 513 37.95 1.55 -13.75
N ASP A 514 38.63 0.92 -12.79
CA ASP A 514 38.30 -0.44 -12.35
C ASP A 514 36.94 -0.50 -11.64
N VAL A 515 36.60 0.51 -10.84
CA VAL A 515 35.29 0.63 -10.19
C VAL A 515 34.15 0.74 -11.21
N VAL A 516 34.31 1.52 -12.28
CA VAL A 516 33.29 1.64 -13.32
C VAL A 516 33.12 0.32 -14.09
N ARG A 517 34.22 -0.38 -14.40
CA ARG A 517 34.16 -1.70 -15.03
C ARG A 517 33.51 -2.76 -14.13
N GLU A 518 33.81 -2.73 -12.84
CA GLU A 518 33.19 -3.63 -11.86
C GLU A 518 31.69 -3.35 -11.72
N ALA A 519 31.29 -2.08 -11.68
CA ALA A 519 29.88 -1.71 -11.70
C ALA A 519 29.20 -2.22 -12.98
N ALA A 520 29.85 -2.12 -14.14
CA ALA A 520 29.33 -2.69 -15.39
C ALA A 520 29.11 -4.21 -15.29
N ARG A 521 30.08 -4.97 -14.77
CA ARG A 521 29.94 -6.43 -14.58
C ARG A 521 28.79 -6.81 -13.66
N ARG A 522 28.61 -6.08 -12.55
CA ARG A 522 27.52 -6.31 -11.58
C ARG A 522 26.12 -6.05 -12.14
N THR A 523 26.01 -5.43 -13.32
CA THR A 523 24.72 -5.26 -14.02
C THR A 523 24.36 -6.40 -14.97
N ALA A 524 25.24 -7.38 -15.16
CA ALA A 524 25.00 -8.49 -16.08
C ALA A 524 24.02 -9.54 -15.56
N GLY A 525 24.04 -9.85 -14.25
CA GLY A 525 23.27 -10.95 -13.68
C GLY A 525 23.78 -12.34 -14.15
N PRO A 526 22.99 -13.41 -13.99
CA PRO A 526 21.60 -13.43 -13.52
C PRO A 526 21.45 -13.20 -12.00
N GLU A 527 22.53 -13.37 -11.23
CA GLU A 527 22.52 -13.17 -9.78
C GLU A 527 22.90 -11.74 -9.40
N PHE A 528 22.20 -11.17 -8.43
CA PHE A 528 22.42 -9.82 -7.94
C PHE A 528 22.57 -9.80 -6.44
N VAL A 529 23.74 -9.37 -5.98
CA VAL A 529 24.06 -9.35 -4.55
C VAL A 529 23.29 -8.23 -3.84
N ALA A 530 22.66 -8.57 -2.73
CA ALA A 530 22.15 -7.60 -1.77
C ALA A 530 23.28 -7.21 -0.81
N ILE A 531 23.55 -5.91 -0.69
CA ILE A 531 24.60 -5.38 0.20
C ILE A 531 23.94 -4.49 1.24
N ASP A 532 24.28 -4.70 2.52
CA ASP A 532 23.86 -3.82 3.60
C ASP A 532 24.63 -2.49 3.53
N SER A 533 23.90 -1.39 3.49
CA SER A 533 24.43 -0.04 3.35
C SER A 533 23.56 0.94 4.13
N GLY A 534 24.06 2.16 4.35
CA GLY A 534 23.28 3.23 5.01
C GLY A 534 21.98 3.61 4.29
N ASP A 535 21.78 3.10 3.07
CA ASP A 535 20.59 3.34 2.27
C ASP A 535 19.44 2.35 2.51
N CYS A 536 19.66 1.25 3.23
CA CYS A 536 18.64 0.22 3.47
C CYS A 536 17.33 0.78 4.08
N ALA A 537 17.44 1.78 4.96
CA ALA A 537 16.29 2.43 5.59
C ALA A 537 15.37 3.17 4.61
N ARG A 538 15.89 3.59 3.45
CA ARG A 538 15.18 4.38 2.42
C ARG A 538 15.00 3.60 1.11
N CYS A 539 15.34 2.31 1.11
CA CYS A 539 15.23 1.47 -0.08
C CYS A 539 13.74 1.19 -0.38
N PRO A 540 13.21 1.55 -1.55
CA PRO A 540 11.81 1.30 -1.89
C PRO A 540 11.51 -0.20 -2.01
N SER A 541 12.51 -1.00 -2.41
CA SER A 541 12.37 -2.44 -2.62
C SER A 541 12.69 -3.29 -1.38
N LYS A 542 12.63 -2.70 -0.17
CA LYS A 542 12.99 -3.37 1.09
C LYS A 542 12.20 -4.66 1.35
N ILE A 543 10.93 -4.71 0.94
CA ILE A 543 10.04 -5.87 1.09
C ILE A 543 10.50 -7.11 0.31
N ALA A 544 11.29 -6.92 -0.76
CA ALA A 544 11.81 -7.99 -1.60
C ALA A 544 13.30 -8.29 -1.31
N CYS A 545 13.89 -7.65 -0.29
CA CYS A 545 15.29 -7.80 0.04
C CYS A 545 15.50 -9.05 0.92
N PRO A 546 16.43 -9.97 0.55
CA PRO A 546 16.72 -11.15 1.36
C PRO A 546 17.40 -10.81 2.71
N LEU A 547 17.92 -9.59 2.88
CA LEU A 547 18.53 -9.12 4.13
C LEU A 547 17.52 -8.60 5.16
N HIS A 548 16.23 -8.55 4.84
CA HIS A 548 15.20 -8.00 5.73
C HIS A 548 14.03 -8.97 5.96
N ASP A 549 13.62 -9.06 7.23
CA ASP A 549 12.55 -9.97 7.67
C ASP A 549 11.16 -9.62 7.13
N SER A 550 10.97 -8.38 6.67
CA SER A 550 9.69 -7.90 6.11
C SER A 550 9.17 -8.75 4.94
N GLY A 551 10.02 -9.51 4.27
CA GLY A 551 9.64 -10.41 3.16
C GLY A 551 9.68 -11.91 3.48
N ARG A 552 10.07 -12.32 4.70
CA ARG A 552 10.38 -13.74 5.03
C ARG A 552 9.18 -14.68 5.07
N GLN A 553 7.94 -14.18 5.02
CA GLN A 553 6.74 -15.00 5.20
C GLN A 553 6.44 -16.00 4.06
N VAL A 554 7.18 -15.97 2.96
CA VAL A 554 6.85 -16.77 1.75
C VAL A 554 7.78 -17.98 1.55
N THR A 555 8.99 -17.98 2.12
CA THR A 555 10.08 -18.87 1.67
C THR A 555 10.93 -19.52 2.76
N GLN A 556 10.63 -19.34 4.05
CA GLN A 556 11.38 -19.99 5.15
C GLN A 556 10.50 -20.77 6.11
#